data_AF-A0A916I7L7-F1
#
_entry.id   AF-A0A916I7L7-F1
#
_cell.length_a   1.000
_cell.length_b   1.000
_cell.length_c   1.000
_cell.angle_alpha   90.00
_cell.angle_beta   90.00
_cell.angle_gamma   90.00
#
_symmetry.space_group_name_H-M   'P 1'
#
loop_
_entity.id
_entity.type
_entity.pdbx_description
1 polymer ?
#
loop_
_entity_poly.entity_id
_entity_poly.type
_entity_poly.pdbx_seq_one_letter_code
_entity_poly.pdbx_strand_id
1 'polypeptide(L)'
;LDASTALRCYKALNECQRKGLIKSAHDCSEGGIAVALAEMALSGRLGIKARLDAKLAPPSAEPTDATLLFSESNGRIILEVAAKDAAAVWQTFNGLPIVEIGEVTREPRLHIAGMRGQTLIDQDAHDLARVFKEPLYKAFGEGIPKTPA
;
A
#
# COMPACT_ATOMS: atom_id res chain seq x y z
N LEU A 1 0.38 13.95 9.93
CA LEU A 1 -0.94 14.33 10.50
C LEU A 1 -0.76 14.63 11.97
N ASP A 2 -1.56 15.52 12.55
CA ASP A 2 -1.61 15.65 14.01
C ASP A 2 -2.29 14.42 14.65
N ALA A 3 -2.07 14.19 15.95
CA ALA A 3 -2.57 13.02 16.66
C ALA A 3 -4.11 12.94 16.73
N SER A 4 -4.79 14.09 16.78
CA SER A 4 -6.26 14.14 16.82
C SER A 4 -6.86 13.68 15.49
N THR A 5 -6.29 14.15 14.38
CA THR A 5 -6.68 13.71 13.04
C THR A 5 -6.37 12.22 12.83
N ALA A 6 -5.20 11.74 13.25
CA ALA A 6 -4.86 10.32 13.17
C ALA A 6 -5.85 9.43 13.94
N LEU A 7 -6.24 9.83 15.16
CA LEU A 7 -7.24 9.08 15.95
C LEU A 7 -8.60 9.02 15.25
N ARG A 8 -9.04 10.10 14.58
CA ARG A 8 -10.28 10.09 13.81
C ARG A 8 -10.18 9.13 12.61
N CYS A 9 -9.05 9.09 11.92
CA CYS A 9 -8.82 8.12 10.83
C CYS A 9 -8.88 6.67 11.34
N TYR A 10 -8.27 6.36 12.49
CA TYR A 10 -8.35 5.01 13.06
C TYR A 10 -9.77 4.61 13.48
N LYS A 11 -10.56 5.56 14.01
CA LYS A 11 -11.98 5.31 14.30
C LYS A 11 -12.79 5.03 13.03
N ALA A 12 -12.56 5.82 11.97
CA ALA A 12 -13.20 5.59 10.67
C ALA A 12 -12.80 4.24 10.06
N LEU A 13 -11.51 3.88 10.13
CA LEU A 13 -11.01 2.57 9.70
C LEU A 13 -11.69 1.44 10.48
N ASN A 14 -11.78 1.54 11.81
CA ASN A 14 -12.43 0.52 12.63
C ASN A 14 -13.93 0.39 12.29
N GLU A 15 -14.60 1.49 12.00
CA GLU A 15 -15.99 1.47 11.54
C GLU A 15 -16.14 0.74 10.20
N CYS A 16 -15.29 1.03 9.21
CA CYS A 16 -15.27 0.32 7.93
C CYS A 16 -15.01 -1.18 8.12
N GLN A 17 -14.06 -1.55 8.99
CA GLN A 17 -13.74 -2.94 9.31
C GLN A 17 -14.95 -3.66 9.92
N ARG A 18 -15.63 -3.04 10.89
CA ARG A 18 -16.84 -3.60 11.52
C ARG A 18 -18.01 -3.77 10.55
N LYS A 19 -18.09 -2.91 9.53
CA LYS A 19 -19.07 -3.01 8.45
C LYS A 19 -18.68 -4.04 7.36
N GLY A 20 -17.50 -4.65 7.45
CA GLY A 20 -17.00 -5.62 6.46
C GLY A 20 -16.59 -5.01 5.12
N LEU A 21 -16.26 -3.71 5.10
CA LEU A 21 -15.96 -2.98 3.85
C LEU A 21 -14.49 -3.16 3.39
N ILE A 22 -13.61 -3.59 4.30
CA ILE A 22 -12.16 -3.72 4.03
C ILE A 22 -11.84 -5.16 3.64
N LYS A 23 -11.14 -5.35 2.52
CA LYS A 23 -10.65 -6.66 2.03
C LYS A 23 -9.27 -6.99 2.58
N SER A 24 -8.39 -6.00 2.55
CA SER A 24 -7.06 -6.06 3.15
C SER A 24 -6.65 -4.65 3.59
N ALA A 25 -5.70 -4.59 4.54
CA ALA A 25 -5.12 -3.34 5.00
C ALA A 25 -3.64 -3.54 5.31
N HIS A 26 -2.80 -2.55 5.00
CA HIS A 26 -1.37 -2.58 5.27
C HIS A 26 -0.89 -1.19 5.69
N ASP A 27 -0.09 -1.09 6.75
CA ASP A 27 0.50 0.19 7.14
C ASP A 27 1.64 0.57 6.20
N CYS A 28 1.89 1.88 6.07
CA CYS A 28 3.10 2.38 5.44
C CYS A 28 4.12 2.74 6.52
N SER A 29 5.11 1.87 6.72
CA SER A 29 6.21 2.04 7.67
C SER A 29 7.55 2.17 6.92
N GLU A 30 8.51 1.27 7.17
CA GLU A 30 9.83 1.32 6.54
C GLU A 30 9.72 1.13 5.02
N GLY A 31 10.39 1.99 4.26
CA GLY A 31 10.32 1.99 2.79
C GLY A 31 9.03 2.56 2.18
N GLY A 32 8.09 3.02 3.01
CA GLY A 32 6.94 3.81 2.57
C GLY A 32 5.89 3.06 1.74
N ILE A 33 5.17 3.79 0.89
CA ILE A 33 4.04 3.23 0.12
C ILE A 33 4.52 2.23 -0.93
N ALA A 34 5.73 2.41 -1.47
CA ALA A 34 6.30 1.53 -2.48
C ALA A 34 6.48 0.10 -1.93
N VAL A 35 7.06 -0.01 -0.73
CA VAL A 35 7.28 -1.30 -0.06
C VAL A 35 5.95 -1.91 0.39
N ALA A 36 5.07 -1.12 1.01
CA ALA A 36 3.76 -1.61 1.45
C ALA A 36 2.92 -2.17 0.28
N LEU A 37 2.90 -1.49 -0.87
CA LEU A 37 2.22 -2.00 -2.08
C LEU A 37 2.88 -3.28 -2.62
N ALA A 38 4.21 -3.37 -2.57
CA ALA A 38 4.89 -4.60 -2.93
C ALA A 38 4.46 -5.75 -2.00
N GLU A 39 4.52 -5.58 -0.68
CA GLU A 39 4.12 -6.59 0.31
C GLU A 39 2.64 -7.03 0.15
N MET A 40 1.75 -6.09 -0.17
CA MET A 40 0.35 -6.40 -0.49
C MET A 40 0.23 -7.26 -1.76
N ALA A 41 0.92 -6.89 -2.85
CA ALA A 41 0.93 -7.67 -4.08
C ALA A 41 1.50 -9.09 -3.86
N LEU A 42 2.57 -9.21 -3.07
CA LEU A 42 3.18 -10.48 -2.67
C LEU A 42 2.22 -11.37 -1.90
N SER A 43 1.56 -10.81 -0.89
CA SER A 43 0.64 -11.55 -0.02
C SER A 43 -0.63 -12.00 -0.75
N GLY A 44 -1.13 -11.16 -1.66
CA GLY A 44 -2.31 -11.45 -2.48
C GLY A 44 -2.04 -12.38 -3.68
N ARG A 45 -0.79 -12.50 -4.13
CA ARG A 45 -0.41 -13.11 -5.43
C ARG A 45 -1.19 -12.51 -6.60
N LEU A 46 -1.34 -11.18 -6.55
CA LEU A 46 -2.05 -10.37 -7.54
C LEU A 46 -1.19 -9.16 -7.89
N GLY A 47 -1.52 -8.49 -8.99
CA GLY A 47 -0.88 -7.22 -9.33
C GLY A 47 -1.58 -6.03 -8.71
N ILE A 48 -0.90 -4.89 -8.82
CA ILE A 48 -1.44 -3.59 -8.42
C ILE A 48 -1.04 -2.59 -9.49
N LYS A 49 -2.01 -1.80 -9.95
CA LYS A 49 -1.77 -0.62 -10.77
C LYS A 49 -2.08 0.61 -9.96
N ALA A 50 -1.06 1.34 -9.55
CA ALA A 50 -1.16 2.54 -8.74
C ALA A 50 -0.62 3.77 -9.45
N ARG A 51 -1.10 4.94 -9.03
CA ARG A 51 -0.62 6.25 -9.44
C ARG A 51 -0.47 7.14 -8.22
N LEU A 52 0.68 7.78 -8.10
CA LEU A 52 0.97 8.70 -7.02
C LEU A 52 0.15 10.00 -7.19
N ASP A 53 -0.40 10.46 -6.07
CA ASP A 53 -1.13 11.72 -5.95
C ASP A 53 -0.41 12.63 -4.94
N ALA A 54 -0.32 13.92 -5.23
CA ALA A 54 0.33 14.88 -4.34
C ALA A 54 -0.30 14.93 -2.93
N LYS A 55 -1.57 14.53 -2.77
CA LYS A 55 -2.27 14.40 -1.48
C LYS A 55 -1.66 13.33 -0.56
N LEU A 56 -0.83 12.42 -1.09
CA LEU A 56 -0.08 11.44 -0.30
C LEU A 56 1.10 12.07 0.45
N ALA A 57 1.56 13.26 0.06
CA ALA A 57 2.72 13.88 0.68
C ALA A 57 2.44 14.26 2.14
N PRO A 58 3.39 14.04 3.05
CA PRO A 58 3.26 14.56 4.40
C PRO A 58 3.26 16.10 4.37
N PRO A 59 2.52 16.79 5.26
CA PRO A 59 2.47 18.25 5.27
C PRO A 59 3.82 18.96 5.43
N SER A 60 4.82 18.24 5.95
CA SER A 60 6.17 18.75 6.23
C SER A 60 7.18 18.52 5.09
N ALA A 61 6.76 17.98 3.94
CA ALA A 61 7.67 17.71 2.84
C ALA A 61 7.07 18.10 1.48
N GLU A 62 7.95 18.40 0.53
CA GLU A 62 7.55 18.63 -0.84
C GLU A 62 7.03 17.33 -1.49
N PRO A 63 5.93 17.41 -2.27
CA PRO A 63 5.35 16.26 -2.96
C PRO A 63 6.20 15.89 -4.19
N THR A 64 7.41 15.41 -4.00
CA THR A 64 8.22 14.80 -5.08
C THR A 64 7.84 13.33 -5.24
N ASP A 65 8.01 12.75 -6.43
CA ASP A 65 7.74 11.32 -6.63
C ASP A 65 8.53 10.43 -5.64
N ALA A 66 9.77 10.80 -5.31
CA ALA A 66 10.58 10.11 -4.30
C ALA A 66 9.97 10.22 -2.89
N THR A 67 9.52 11.42 -2.49
CA THR A 67 8.81 11.62 -1.21
C THR A 67 7.55 10.78 -1.16
N LEU A 68 6.78 10.74 -2.25
CA LEU A 68 5.53 9.99 -2.29
C LEU A 68 5.76 8.48 -2.21
N LEU A 69 6.82 7.96 -2.85
CA LEU A 69 7.17 6.54 -2.81
C LEU A 69 7.70 6.10 -1.44
N PHE A 70 8.65 6.85 -0.87
CA PHE A 70 9.52 6.35 0.20
C PHE A 70 9.40 7.14 1.50
N SER A 71 8.53 8.15 1.61
CA SER A 71 8.24 8.75 2.92
C SER A 71 7.75 7.68 3.87
N GLU A 72 8.26 7.69 5.10
CA GLU A 72 7.87 6.81 6.21
C GLU A 72 7.00 7.58 7.24
N SER A 73 6.25 8.58 6.76
CA SER A 73 5.38 9.38 7.65
C SER A 73 4.31 8.51 8.33
N ASN A 74 4.11 8.76 9.62
CA ASN A 74 3.27 7.93 10.48
C ASN A 74 1.76 8.02 10.16
N GLY A 75 1.04 6.95 10.50
CA GLY A 75 -0.43 6.92 10.49
C GLY A 75 -1.06 6.77 9.11
N ARG A 76 -0.32 6.26 8.13
CA ARG A 76 -0.81 5.93 6.79
C ARG A 76 -1.09 4.44 6.69
N ILE A 77 -2.25 4.10 6.15
CA ILE A 77 -2.70 2.73 5.93
C ILE A 77 -3.29 2.66 4.53
N ILE A 78 -2.85 1.68 3.76
CA ILE A 78 -3.44 1.33 2.47
C ILE A 78 -4.60 0.39 2.73
N LEU A 79 -5.75 0.67 2.11
CA LEU A 79 -6.96 -0.14 2.23
C LEU A 79 -7.31 -0.71 0.86
N GLU A 80 -7.51 -2.02 0.78
CA GLU A 80 -8.18 -2.65 -0.35
C GLU A 80 -9.68 -2.73 -0.06
N VAL A 81 -10.48 -2.22 -0.99
CA VAL A 81 -11.94 -2.18 -0.88
C VAL A 81 -12.53 -2.69 -2.18
N ALA A 82 -13.66 -3.40 -2.10
CA ALA A 82 -14.35 -3.78 -3.32
C ALA A 82 -14.96 -2.52 -3.97
N ALA A 83 -14.95 -2.42 -5.30
CA ALA A 83 -15.46 -1.25 -6.02
C ALA A 83 -16.90 -0.87 -5.63
N LYS A 84 -17.76 -1.87 -5.38
CA LYS A 84 -19.14 -1.67 -4.92
C LYS A 84 -19.27 -1.03 -3.54
N ASP A 85 -18.24 -1.17 -2.70
CA ASP A 85 -18.22 -0.72 -1.30
C ASP A 85 -17.47 0.62 -1.14
N ALA A 86 -16.78 1.09 -2.20
CA ALA A 86 -15.96 2.30 -2.17
C ALA A 86 -16.74 3.54 -1.72
N ALA A 87 -17.97 3.74 -2.20
CA ALA A 87 -18.80 4.88 -1.82
C ALA A 87 -19.08 4.93 -0.31
N ALA A 88 -19.30 3.78 0.33
CA ALA A 88 -19.52 3.69 1.77
C ALA A 88 -18.25 4.05 2.56
N VAL A 89 -17.08 3.65 2.07
CA VAL A 89 -15.78 4.00 2.66
C VAL A 89 -15.53 5.51 2.56
N TRP A 90 -15.75 6.10 1.38
CA TRP A 90 -15.65 7.55 1.20
C TRP A 90 -16.56 8.33 2.14
N GLN A 91 -17.78 7.84 2.34
CA GLN A 91 -18.72 8.46 3.27
C GLN A 91 -18.23 8.38 4.72
N THR A 92 -17.71 7.24 5.17
CA THR A 92 -17.16 7.08 6.53
C THR A 92 -15.91 7.94 6.74
N PHE A 93 -15.12 8.20 5.70
CA PHE A 93 -13.96 9.08 5.74
C PHE A 93 -14.27 10.54 5.37
N ASN A 94 -15.53 10.95 5.29
CA ASN A 94 -15.88 12.32 4.89
C ASN A 94 -15.24 13.36 5.83
N GLY A 95 -14.50 14.31 5.26
CA GLY A 95 -13.74 15.32 6.01
C GLY A 95 -12.46 14.79 6.69
N LEU A 96 -12.06 13.55 6.42
CA LEU A 96 -10.80 12.95 6.85
C LEU A 96 -9.87 12.73 5.64
N PRO A 97 -8.54 12.70 5.85
CA PRO A 97 -7.59 12.37 4.79
C PRO A 97 -7.80 10.95 4.26
N ILE A 98 -8.09 10.84 2.97
CA ILE A 98 -8.18 9.59 2.22
C ILE A 98 -7.98 9.90 0.73
N VAL A 99 -7.32 8.98 0.02
CA VAL A 99 -7.05 9.11 -1.41
C VAL A 99 -7.10 7.73 -2.06
N GLU A 100 -7.71 7.64 -3.24
CA GLU A 100 -7.64 6.46 -4.07
C GLU A 100 -6.37 6.51 -4.90
N ILE A 101 -5.58 5.45 -4.81
CA ILE A 101 -4.25 5.38 -5.43
C ILE A 101 -4.21 4.41 -6.61
N GLY A 102 -5.24 3.59 -6.82
CA GLY A 102 -5.24 2.59 -7.89
C GLY A 102 -6.13 1.40 -7.64
N GLU A 103 -5.83 0.30 -8.34
CA GLU A 103 -6.63 -0.92 -8.38
C GLU A 103 -5.75 -2.19 -8.30
N VAL A 104 -6.34 -3.27 -7.79
CA VAL A 104 -5.76 -4.62 -7.84
C VAL A 104 -6.03 -5.23 -9.22
N THR A 105 -5.02 -5.87 -9.80
CA THR A 105 -5.09 -6.49 -11.12
C THR A 105 -4.82 -7.99 -11.05
N ARG A 106 -5.29 -8.74 -12.06
CA ARG A 106 -5.04 -10.19 -12.16
C ARG A 106 -3.64 -10.52 -12.67
N GLU A 107 -3.08 -9.66 -13.49
CA GLU A 107 -1.70 -9.79 -13.95
C GLU A 107 -0.78 -9.55 -12.75
N PRO A 108 0.14 -10.47 -12.39
CA PRO A 108 0.95 -10.38 -11.18
C PRO A 108 2.10 -9.37 -11.34
N ARG A 109 1.77 -8.10 -11.60
CA ARG A 109 2.72 -7.00 -11.76
C ARG A 109 2.40 -5.85 -10.82
N LEU A 110 3.44 -5.31 -10.20
CA LEU A 110 3.38 -4.04 -9.49
C LEU A 110 3.76 -2.92 -10.45
N HIS A 111 2.77 -2.11 -10.82
CA HIS A 111 2.96 -0.91 -11.63
C HIS A 111 2.64 0.33 -10.80
N ILE A 112 3.61 1.22 -10.62
CA ILE A 112 3.42 2.51 -9.94
C ILE A 112 3.84 3.63 -10.88
N ALA A 113 2.88 4.46 -11.25
CA ALA A 113 3.09 5.68 -12.03
C ALA A 113 3.30 6.89 -11.11
N GLY A 114 4.20 7.79 -11.49
CA GLY A 114 4.40 9.07 -10.83
C GLY A 114 3.25 10.05 -11.04
N MET A 115 3.31 11.21 -10.41
CA MET A 115 2.26 12.23 -10.52
C MET A 115 2.09 12.75 -11.95
N ARG A 116 3.12 12.67 -12.80
CA ARG A 116 3.05 13.07 -14.22
C ARG A 116 2.74 11.90 -15.16
N GLY A 117 2.46 10.71 -14.62
CA GLY A 117 2.07 9.53 -15.37
C GLY A 117 3.23 8.70 -15.92
N GLN A 118 4.47 9.13 -15.67
CA GLN A 118 5.65 8.35 -16.00
C GLN A 118 5.71 7.08 -15.13
N THR A 119 6.11 5.96 -15.70
CA THR A 119 6.32 4.73 -14.94
C THR A 119 7.55 4.87 -14.05
N LEU A 120 7.36 4.68 -12.74
CA LEU A 120 8.45 4.71 -11.76
C LEU A 120 8.85 3.29 -11.33
N ILE A 121 7.87 2.42 -11.14
CA ILE A 121 8.07 1.01 -10.80
C ILE A 121 7.20 0.18 -11.74
N ASP A 122 7.80 -0.84 -12.34
CA ASP A 122 7.10 -1.86 -13.12
C ASP A 122 7.85 -3.18 -12.96
N GLN A 123 7.38 -4.01 -12.03
CA GLN A 123 8.06 -5.24 -11.61
C GLN A 123 7.08 -6.41 -11.56
N ASP A 124 7.59 -7.60 -11.86
CA ASP A 124 6.85 -8.84 -11.66
C ASP A 124 6.76 -9.16 -10.16
N ALA A 125 5.56 -9.50 -9.67
CA ALA A 125 5.32 -9.78 -8.26
C ALA A 125 6.07 -11.04 -7.79
N HIS A 126 6.32 -12.02 -8.67
CA HIS A 126 7.11 -13.20 -8.34
C HIS A 126 8.59 -12.87 -8.17
N ASP A 127 9.13 -11.97 -8.99
CA ASP A 127 10.51 -11.49 -8.83
C ASP A 127 10.68 -10.70 -7.53
N LEU A 128 9.72 -9.82 -7.20
CA LEU A 128 9.69 -9.14 -5.91
C LEU A 128 9.66 -10.14 -4.75
N ALA A 129 8.87 -11.22 -4.86
CA ALA A 129 8.77 -12.25 -3.82
C ALA A 129 10.11 -12.93 -3.58
N ARG A 130 10.83 -13.22 -4.67
CA ARG A 130 12.14 -13.86 -4.63
C ARG A 130 13.16 -12.97 -3.94
N VAL A 131 13.27 -11.71 -4.37
CA VAL A 131 14.24 -10.74 -3.82
C VAL A 131 13.95 -10.45 -2.35
N PHE A 132 12.67 -10.31 -1.97
CA PHE A 132 12.27 -10.08 -0.59
C PHE A 132 12.67 -11.22 0.37
N LYS A 133 12.55 -12.47 -0.08
CA LYS A 133 12.87 -13.66 0.74
C LYS A 133 14.35 -14.04 0.75
N GLU A 134 15.12 -13.57 -0.23
CA GLU A 134 16.52 -13.98 -0.43
C GLU A 134 17.42 -13.74 0.79
N PRO A 135 17.37 -12.57 1.49
CA PRO A 135 18.18 -12.35 2.69
C PRO A 135 17.88 -13.37 3.81
N LEU A 136 16.61 -13.72 4.01
CA LEU A 136 16.20 -14.70 5.00
C LEU A 136 16.69 -16.10 4.65
N TYR A 137 16.58 -16.51 3.38
CA TYR A 137 17.09 -17.81 2.93
C TYR A 137 18.61 -17.92 3.08
N LYS A 138 19.34 -16.84 2.82
CA LYS A 138 20.79 -16.79 3.05
C LYS A 138 21.12 -16.91 4.55
N ALA A 139 20.36 -16.24 5.41
CA ALA A 139 20.58 -16.27 6.86
C ALA A 139 20.24 -17.62 7.50
N PHE A 140 19.18 -18.29 7.03
CA PHE A 140 18.70 -19.55 7.60
C PHE A 140 19.47 -20.81 7.14
N GLY A 141 20.27 -20.70 6.08
CA GLY A 141 21.05 -21.83 5.54
C GLY A 141 20.23 -22.81 4.70
N GLU A 142 20.93 -23.73 4.01
CA GLU A 142 20.34 -24.62 2.98
C GLU A 142 19.49 -25.78 3.54
N GLY A 143 19.41 -25.94 4.87
CA GLY A 143 18.81 -27.10 5.54
C GLY A 143 17.31 -26.99 5.87
N ILE A 144 16.68 -25.83 5.66
CA ILE A 144 15.24 -25.65 5.92
C ILE A 144 14.45 -25.94 4.64
N PRO A 145 13.51 -26.89 4.66
CA PRO A 145 12.68 -27.19 3.50
C PRO A 145 11.97 -25.94 3.01
N LYS A 146 12.24 -25.53 1.76
CA LYS A 146 11.53 -24.44 1.12
C LYS A 146 10.13 -24.92 0.81
N THR A 147 9.11 -24.32 1.43
CA THR A 147 7.72 -24.56 1.05
C THR A 147 7.53 -24.11 -0.41
N PRO A 148 6.89 -24.89 -1.29
CA PRO A 148 6.57 -24.43 -2.64
C PRO A 148 5.71 -23.17 -2.57
N ALA A 149 6.01 -22.20 -3.44
CA ALA A 149 5.22 -20.98 -3.63
C ALA A 149 3.87 -21.27 -4.28
#